data_AF-A0A7C4UWC3-F1
#
_entry.id   AF-A0A7C4UWC3-F1
#
_cell.length_a   1.000
_cell.length_b   1.000
_cell.length_c   1.000
_cell.angle_alpha   90.00
_cell.angle_beta   90.00
_cell.angle_gamma   90.00
#
_symmetry.space_group_name_H-M   'P 1'
#
loop_
_entity.id
_entity.type
_entity.pdbx_description
1 polymer ?
#
loop_
_entity_poly.entity_id
_entity_poly.type
_entity_poly.pdbx_seq_one_letter_code
_entity_poly.pdbx_strand_id
1 'polypeptide(L)'
;MIELTIKNISKIKGMYSKKALEKILSTIEQGEKLTDAKYQVSLVFCNDEFIKGLNKNYRGKNKPTDVLSFPVPESFPQYGDVKLLGEIYISLETILNRN
;
A
#
# COMPACT_ATOMS: atom_id res chain seq x y z
N MET A 1 -13.48 5.51 -8.32
CA MET A 1 -12.17 5.50 -9.02
C MET A 1 -11.06 5.69 -8.00
N ILE A 2 -10.09 4.78 -7.96
CA ILE A 2 -8.95 4.75 -7.05
C ILE A 2 -7.75 5.45 -7.70
N GLU A 3 -7.32 6.52 -7.08
CA GLU A 3 -6.04 7.18 -7.32
C GLU A 3 -4.94 6.47 -6.51
N LEU A 4 -3.89 6.05 -7.21
CA LEU A 4 -2.73 5.39 -6.59
C LEU A 4 -1.54 6.33 -6.54
N THR A 5 -1.07 6.60 -5.33
CA THR A 5 0.24 7.22 -5.09
C THR A 5 1.28 6.14 -4.86
N ILE A 6 2.43 6.22 -5.54
CA ILE A 6 3.53 5.25 -5.37
C ILE A 6 4.75 5.97 -4.82
N LYS A 7 5.32 5.45 -3.73
CA LYS A 7 6.61 5.86 -3.20
C LYS A 7 7.53 4.66 -3.10
N ASN A 8 8.77 4.79 -3.56
CA ASN A 8 9.77 3.73 -3.39
C ASN A 8 10.95 4.27 -2.57
N ILE A 9 10.93 3.97 -1.28
CA ILE A 9 12.00 4.30 -0.33
C ILE A 9 13.04 3.18 -0.19
N SER A 10 12.85 2.05 -0.87
CA SER A 10 13.82 0.96 -0.89
C SER A 10 15.00 1.26 -1.81
N LYS A 11 16.08 0.47 -1.67
CA LYS A 11 17.22 0.47 -2.59
C LYS A 11 16.91 -0.22 -3.93
N ILE A 12 15.86 -1.05 -3.98
CA ILE A 12 15.50 -1.85 -5.15
C ILE A 12 14.59 -1.03 -6.08
N LYS A 13 14.97 -0.90 -7.35
CA LYS A 13 14.23 -0.14 -8.37
C LYS A 13 13.75 -1.06 -9.49
N GLY A 14 12.75 -0.61 -10.25
CA GLY A 14 12.27 -1.33 -11.45
C GLY A 14 11.46 -2.61 -11.18
N MET A 15 11.09 -2.91 -9.93
CA MET A 15 10.42 -4.17 -9.59
C MET A 15 8.91 -4.19 -9.75
N TYR A 16 8.30 -3.09 -10.20
CA TYR A 16 6.86 -3.00 -10.40
C TYR A 16 6.55 -2.30 -11.72
N SER A 17 5.48 -2.76 -12.36
CA SER A 17 4.91 -2.13 -13.55
C SER A 17 3.73 -1.27 -13.13
N LYS A 18 3.80 0.04 -13.41
CA LYS A 18 2.68 0.96 -13.16
C LYS A 18 1.41 0.50 -13.86
N LYS A 19 1.53 0.04 -15.11
CA LYS A 19 0.42 -0.51 -15.90
C LYS A 19 -0.22 -1.75 -15.24
N ALA A 20 0.61 -2.63 -14.67
CA ALA A 20 0.09 -3.79 -13.95
C ALA A 20 -0.67 -3.38 -12.68
N LEU A 21 -0.14 -2.42 -11.93
CA LEU A 21 -0.81 -1.87 -10.75
C LEU A 21 -2.15 -1.20 -11.12
N GLU A 22 -2.17 -0.37 -12.15
CA GLU A 22 -3.41 0.26 -12.66
C GLU A 22 -4.46 -0.79 -13.07
N LYS A 23 -4.05 -1.90 -13.70
CA LYS A 23 -4.97 -3.00 -14.03
C LYS A 23 -5.53 -3.68 -12.77
N ILE A 24 -4.71 -3.88 -11.74
CA ILE A 24 -5.15 -4.43 -10.46
C ILE A 24 -6.17 -3.49 -9.82
N LEU A 25 -5.91 -2.18 -9.78
CA LEU A 25 -6.87 -1.19 -9.25
C LEU A 25 -8.19 -1.23 -9.99
N SER A 26 -8.18 -1.25 -11.33
CA SER A 26 -9.41 -1.32 -12.12
C SER A 26 -10.23 -2.58 -11.83
N THR A 27 -9.55 -3.70 -11.57
CA THR A 27 -10.20 -4.96 -11.17
C THR A 27 -10.85 -4.83 -9.79
N ILE A 28 -10.16 -4.20 -8.84
CA ILE A 28 -10.68 -3.93 -7.49
C ILE A 28 -11.87 -2.99 -7.54
N GLU A 29 -11.80 -1.90 -8.29
CA GLU A 29 -12.90 -0.93 -8.45
C GLU A 29 -14.20 -1.60 -8.91
N GLN A 30 -14.09 -2.50 -9.89
CA GLN A 30 -15.23 -3.24 -10.44
C GLN A 30 -15.76 -4.27 -9.43
N GLY A 31 -14.87 -5.03 -8.80
CA GLY A 31 -15.23 -6.07 -7.83
C GLY A 31 -15.91 -5.52 -6.57
N GLU A 32 -15.38 -4.41 -6.05
CA GLU A 32 -15.85 -3.74 -4.82
C GLU A 32 -16.95 -2.69 -5.11
N LYS A 33 -17.32 -2.49 -6.38
CA LYS A 33 -18.35 -1.53 -6.82
C LYS A 33 -18.08 -0.08 -6.37
N LEU A 34 -16.82 0.34 -6.38
CA LEU A 34 -16.34 1.65 -5.90
C LEU A 34 -16.66 2.79 -6.88
N THR A 35 -17.95 3.12 -6.96
CA THR A 35 -18.54 4.07 -7.94
C THR A 35 -19.11 5.34 -7.31
N ASP A 36 -19.20 5.38 -5.99
CA ASP A 36 -19.81 6.44 -5.18
C ASP A 36 -18.88 7.62 -4.88
N ALA A 37 -17.56 7.44 -5.04
CA ALA A 37 -16.57 8.47 -4.74
C ALA A 37 -15.24 8.27 -5.51
N LYS A 38 -14.37 9.27 -5.39
CA LYS A 38 -12.94 9.08 -5.65
C LYS A 38 -12.30 8.52 -4.40
N TYR A 39 -11.37 7.61 -4.59
CA TYR A 39 -10.64 6.93 -3.53
C TYR A 39 -9.15 7.19 -3.71
N GLN A 40 -8.38 7.29 -2.65
CA GLN A 40 -6.93 7.42 -2.74
C GLN A 40 -6.25 6.37 -1.87
N VAL A 41 -5.26 5.69 -2.42
CA VAL A 41 -4.40 4.74 -1.70
C VAL A 41 -2.94 5.00 -2.00
N SER A 42 -2.09 4.88 -0.98
CA SER A 42 -0.64 4.98 -1.10
C SER A 42 0.00 3.61 -1.06
N LEU A 43 0.87 3.32 -2.03
CA LEU A 43 1.73 2.15 -2.05
C LEU A 43 3.18 2.56 -1.81
N VAL A 44 3.77 2.05 -0.73
CA VAL A 44 5.13 2.36 -0.31
C VAL A 44 6.00 1.11 -0.39
N PHE A 45 6.91 1.08 -1.37
CA PHE A 45 7.94 0.05 -1.45
C PHE A 45 9.10 0.40 -0.52
N CYS A 46 9.44 -0.52 0.38
CA CYS A 46 10.42 -0.33 1.44
C CYS A 46 11.38 -1.54 1.55
N ASN A 47 12.29 -1.50 2.52
CA ASN A 47 13.23 -2.57 2.83
C ASN A 47 12.82 -3.33 4.10
N ASP A 48 13.50 -4.45 4.39
CA ASP A 48 13.19 -5.31 5.52
C ASP A 48 13.40 -4.59 6.86
N GLU A 49 14.42 -3.73 6.95
CA GLU A 49 14.71 -2.95 8.16
C GLU A 49 13.52 -2.04 8.52
N PHE A 50 13.02 -1.27 7.54
CA PHE A 50 11.91 -0.36 7.72
C PHE A 50 10.63 -1.11 8.11
N ILE A 51 10.26 -2.15 7.35
CA ILE A 51 9.01 -2.87 7.63
C ILE A 51 9.10 -3.70 8.92
N LYS A 52 10.28 -4.18 9.31
CA LYS A 52 10.51 -4.83 10.62
C LYS A 52 10.22 -3.86 11.76
N GLY A 53 10.63 -2.59 11.63
CA GLY A 53 10.28 -1.54 12.59
C GLY A 53 8.77 -1.37 12.73
N LEU A 54 8.06 -1.27 11.60
CA LEU A 54 6.60 -1.21 11.58
C LEU A 54 5.94 -2.45 12.18
N ASN A 55 6.39 -3.64 11.79
CA ASN A 55 5.82 -4.91 12.26
C ASN A 55 6.00 -5.08 13.78
N LYS A 56 7.16 -4.63 14.30
CA LYS A 56 7.40 -4.60 15.74
C LYS A 56 6.43 -3.63 16.43
N ASN A 57 6.34 -2.40 15.95
CA ASN A 57 5.59 -1.34 16.62
C ASN A 57 4.07 -1.55 16.56
N TYR A 58 3.53 -2.03 15.44
CA TYR A 58 2.08 -2.13 15.22
C TYR A 58 1.53 -3.55 15.34
N ARG A 59 2.37 -4.59 15.28
CA ARG A 59 1.94 -6.00 15.38
C ARG A 59 2.69 -6.79 16.45
N GLY A 60 3.65 -6.18 17.16
CA GLY A 60 4.48 -6.85 18.17
C GLY A 60 5.47 -7.87 17.58
N LYS A 61 5.68 -7.89 16.26
CA LYS A 61 6.49 -8.90 15.57
C LYS A 61 7.83 -8.32 15.15
N ASN A 62 8.91 -8.69 15.86
CA ASN A 62 10.27 -8.22 15.57
C ASN A 62 10.94 -8.96 14.39
N LYS A 63 10.26 -9.01 13.24
CA LYS A 63 10.76 -9.61 11.99
C LYS A 63 10.18 -8.88 10.78
N PRO A 64 10.88 -8.88 9.63
CA PRO A 64 10.30 -8.35 8.40
C PRO A 64 9.05 -9.17 7.99
N THR A 65 8.26 -8.57 7.12
CA THR A 65 7.10 -9.21 6.47
C THR A 65 7.00 -8.68 5.05
N ASP A 66 6.24 -9.36 4.21
CA ASP A 66 5.96 -8.97 2.84
C ASP A 66 5.18 -7.66 2.75
N VAL A 67 4.10 -7.53 3.53
CA VAL A 67 3.17 -6.41 3.45
C VAL A 67 2.59 -6.04 4.82
N LEU A 68 2.36 -4.75 5.01
CA LEU A 68 1.54 -4.18 6.09
C LEU A 68 0.62 -3.11 5.53
N SER A 69 -0.65 -3.11 5.95
CA SER A 69 -1.64 -2.08 5.60
C SER A 69 -2.01 -1.23 6.82
N PHE A 70 -2.11 0.08 6.60
CA PHE A 70 -2.46 1.10 7.57
C PHE A 70 -3.66 1.90 7.06
N PRO A 71 -4.89 1.50 7.43
CA PRO A 71 -6.08 2.21 7.01
C PRO A 71 -6.17 3.59 7.66
N VAL A 72 -6.74 4.56 6.94
CA VAL A 72 -7.16 5.82 7.57
C VAL A 72 -8.36 5.52 8.47
N PRO A 73 -8.34 5.95 9.75
CA PRO A 73 -9.49 5.77 10.64
C PRO A 73 -10.74 6.48 10.09
N GLU A 74 -11.91 5.90 10.29
CA GLU A 74 -13.19 6.52 9.87
C GLU A 74 -13.43 7.88 10.52
N SER A 75 -12.85 8.10 11.70
CA SER A 75 -12.90 9.38 12.41
C SER A 75 -12.00 10.46 11.82
N PHE A 76 -11.14 10.13 10.86
CA PHE A 76 -10.24 11.10 10.23
C PHE A 76 -11.05 12.01 9.31
N PRO A 77 -10.92 13.35 9.43
CA PRO A 77 -11.64 14.28 8.58
C PRO A 77 -11.31 14.03 7.10
N GLN A 78 -12.33 13.66 6.33
CA GLN A 78 -12.24 13.56 4.87
C GLN A 78 -12.68 14.92 4.31
N TYR A 79 -11.81 15.57 3.54
CA TYR A 79 -12.10 16.86 2.92
C TYR A 79 -12.34 16.67 1.42
N GLY A 80 -13.49 17.16 0.94
CA GLY A 80 -13.89 17.03 -0.47
C GLY A 80 -14.37 15.63 -0.84
N ASP A 81 -14.42 15.34 -2.14
CA ASP A 81 -15.01 14.12 -2.69
C ASP A 81 -14.03 12.92 -2.77
N VAL A 82 -12.88 13.01 -2.10
CA VAL A 82 -11.83 11.99 -2.10
C VAL A 82 -11.81 11.28 -0.75
N LYS A 83 -12.10 9.98 -0.75
CA LYS A 83 -11.96 9.11 0.42
C LYS A 83 -10.54 8.55 0.50
N LEU A 84 -9.80 8.93 1.53
CA LEU A 84 -8.48 8.39 1.80
C LEU A 84 -8.60 6.97 2.39
N LEU A 85 -8.04 5.96 1.72
CA LEU A 85 -8.02 4.57 2.17
C LEU A 85 -6.82 4.28 3.10
N GLY A 86 -5.71 5.01 2.91
CA GLY A 86 -4.49 4.87 3.71
C GLY A 86 -3.31 4.33 2.93
N GLU A 87 -2.43 3.63 3.64
CA GLU A 87 -1.11 3.26 3.12
C GLU A 87 -0.87 1.75 3.17
N ILE A 88 -0.22 1.23 2.15
CA ILE A 88 0.23 -0.16 2.03
C ILE A 88 1.74 -0.14 1.89
N TYR A 89 2.44 -0.78 2.83
CA TYR A 89 3.89 -0.93 2.82
C TYR A 89 4.24 -2.33 2.35
N ILE A 90 5.11 -2.42 1.34
CA ILE A 90 5.57 -3.68 0.77
C ILE A 90 7.10 -3.74 0.86
N SER A 91 7.66 -4.79 1.45
CA SER A 91 9.11 -5.02 1.40
C SER A 91 9.50 -5.74 0.12
N LEU A 92 10.31 -5.07 -0.71
CA LEU A 92 10.84 -5.69 -1.93
C LEU A 92 11.90 -6.74 -1.63
N GLU A 93 12.65 -6.60 -0.53
CA GLU A 93 13.65 -7.58 -0.10
C GLU A 93 12.97 -8.88 0.32
N THR A 94 11.94 -8.80 1.17
CA THR A 94 11.16 -9.98 1.57
C THR A 94 10.52 -10.65 0.37
N ILE A 95 9.97 -9.90 -0.60
CA ILE A 95 9.39 -10.48 -1.82
C ILE A 95 10.43 -11.21 -2.66
N LEU A 96 11.61 -10.61 -2.89
CA LEU A 96 12.67 -11.23 -3.70
C LEU A 96 13.25 -12.49 -3.05
N ASN A 97 13.20 -12.58 -1.73
CA ASN A 97 13.71 -13.73 -0.98
C ASN A 97 12.66 -14.83 -0.75
N ARG A 98 11.43 -14.67 -1.28
CA ARG A 98 10.42 -15.73 -1.26
C ARG A 98 10.65 -16.69 -2.42
N ASN A 99 10.93 -17.95 -2.08
CA ASN A 99 10.95 -19.09 -3.00
C ASN A 99 9.54 -19.50 -3.42
#